data_AF-A0A397GDI9-F1
#
_entry.id   AF-A0A397GDI9-F1
#
_cell.length_a   1.000
_cell.length_b   1.000
_cell.length_c   1.000
_cell.angle_alpha   90.00
_cell.angle_beta   90.00
_cell.angle_gamma   90.00
#
_symmetry.space_group_name_H-M   'P 1'
#
loop_
_entity.id
_entity.type
_entity.pdbx_description
1 polymer ?
#
loop_
_entity_poly.entity_id
_entity_poly.type
_entity_poly.pdbx_seq_one_letter_code
_entity_poly.pdbx_strand_id
1 'polypeptide(L)'
;MQSELNLLEEKAKKIRLAELEAEKAELEAENADIRAENIKLRCIKATILEIETRNAKLKPIIEEFTKKSESSHLVSTFGKKNRKFQTKCIQIAEEILNEELIIEYRPPFLNGLEFNAFFQKYQIALEVQGSQHRFHNTGWYKDVKKLEDIVNRDRRKRCICQDNGIFLFEVWYNENPEKVIPERIQKIKDFVNQAFKVFDL
;
A
#
# COMPACT_ATOMS: atom_id res chain seq x y z
N MET A 1 53.02 -52.17 36.89
CA MET A 1 52.87 -52.23 35.41
C MET A 1 51.54 -52.83 34.96
N GLN A 2 51.30 -54.16 34.97
CA GLN A 2 50.06 -54.71 34.39
C GLN A 2 48.76 -54.27 35.13
N SER A 3 48.80 -54.15 36.46
CA SER A 3 47.64 -53.71 37.25
C SER A 3 47.29 -52.22 37.05
N GLU A 4 48.31 -51.37 36.86
CA GLU A 4 48.14 -49.93 36.63
C GLU A 4 47.58 -49.65 35.23
N LEU A 5 48.00 -50.43 34.23
CA LEU A 5 47.47 -50.35 32.87
C LEU A 5 45.97 -50.70 32.85
N ASN A 6 45.57 -51.79 33.52
CA ASN A 6 44.17 -52.19 33.62
C ASN A 6 43.32 -51.13 34.35
N LEU A 7 43.87 -50.49 35.39
CA LEU A 7 43.19 -49.42 36.13
C LEU A 7 42.98 -48.16 35.27
N LEU A 8 43.96 -47.80 34.44
CA LEU A 8 43.85 -46.69 33.50
C LEU A 8 42.81 -46.96 32.41
N GLU A 9 42.75 -48.19 31.90
CA GLU A 9 41.76 -48.60 30.90
C GLU A 9 40.33 -48.58 31.46
N GLU A 10 40.13 -49.06 32.70
CA GLU A 10 38.88 -48.95 33.46
C GLU A 10 38.43 -47.50 33.63
N LYS A 11 39.35 -46.60 33.99
CA LYS A 11 39.07 -45.16 34.15
C LYS A 11 38.67 -44.52 32.82
N ALA A 12 39.38 -44.84 31.73
CA ALA A 12 39.07 -44.31 30.40
C ALA A 12 37.67 -44.77 29.92
N LYS A 13 37.29 -46.02 30.18
CA LYS A 13 35.94 -46.54 29.86
C LYS A 13 34.86 -45.82 30.65
N LYS A 14 35.08 -45.54 31.94
CA LYS A 14 34.12 -44.79 32.79
C LYS A 14 33.95 -43.34 32.33
N ILE A 15 35.04 -42.67 31.95
CA ILE A 15 34.98 -41.30 31.41
C ILE A 15 34.17 -41.27 30.13
N ARG A 16 34.46 -42.17 29.19
CA ARG A 16 33.74 -42.25 27.91
C ARG A 16 32.26 -42.60 28.10
N LEU A 17 31.93 -43.44 29.07
CA LEU A 17 30.54 -43.74 29.41
C LEU A 17 29.82 -42.50 29.92
N ALA A 18 30.44 -41.73 30.81
CA ALA A 18 29.86 -40.48 31.33
C ALA A 18 29.68 -39.41 30.23
N GLU A 19 30.61 -39.31 29.28
CA GLU A 19 30.49 -38.42 28.11
C GLU A 19 29.30 -38.81 27.23
N LEU A 20 29.14 -40.10 26.93
CA LEU A 20 27.99 -40.60 26.15
C LEU A 20 26.66 -40.42 26.87
N GLU A 21 26.63 -40.56 28.20
CA GLU A 21 25.43 -40.31 29.00
C GLU A 21 25.04 -38.82 29.00
N ALA A 22 26.02 -37.91 29.03
CA ALA A 22 25.79 -36.48 28.92
C ALA A 22 25.26 -36.08 27.54
N GLU A 23 25.89 -36.57 26.46
CA GLU A 23 25.46 -36.33 25.07
C GLU A 23 24.04 -36.87 24.83
N LYS A 24 23.73 -38.05 25.37
CA LYS A 24 22.38 -38.63 25.30
C LYS A 24 21.35 -37.75 26.01
N ALA A 25 21.67 -37.22 27.19
CA ALA A 25 20.77 -36.35 27.94
C ALA A 25 20.50 -35.02 27.19
N GLU A 26 21.53 -34.46 26.54
CA GLU A 26 21.40 -33.25 25.72
C GLU A 26 20.51 -33.49 24.50
N LEU A 27 20.73 -34.60 23.77
CA LEU A 27 19.89 -35.00 22.64
C LEU A 27 18.43 -35.28 23.06
N GLU A 28 18.21 -35.84 24.26
CA GLU A 28 16.86 -36.06 24.79
C GLU A 28 16.14 -34.74 25.10
N ALA A 29 16.87 -33.72 25.61
CA ALA A 29 16.32 -32.39 25.85
C ALA A 29 15.96 -31.68 24.53
N GLU A 30 16.85 -31.69 23.54
CA GLU A 30 16.58 -31.09 22.23
C GLU A 30 15.39 -31.76 21.53
N ASN A 31 15.28 -33.09 21.63
CA ASN A 31 14.13 -33.82 21.10
C ASN A 31 12.81 -33.45 21.80
N ALA A 32 12.84 -33.10 23.10
CA ALA A 32 11.64 -32.65 23.81
C ALA A 32 11.18 -31.27 23.30
N ASP A 33 12.11 -30.36 23.06
CA ASP A 33 11.83 -29.02 22.53
C ASP A 33 11.26 -29.09 21.10
N ILE A 34 11.87 -29.89 20.23
CA ILE A 34 11.38 -30.14 18.87
C ILE A 34 9.96 -30.72 18.90
N ARG A 35 9.64 -31.60 19.85
CA ARG A 35 8.28 -32.14 20.01
C ARG A 35 7.29 -31.05 20.42
N ALA A 36 7.67 -30.17 21.35
CA ALA A 36 6.83 -29.07 21.79
C ALA A 36 6.55 -28.09 20.64
N GLU A 37 7.55 -27.79 19.82
CA GLU A 37 7.39 -26.90 18.66
C GLU A 37 6.53 -27.53 17.56
N ASN A 38 6.67 -28.84 17.31
CA ASN A 38 5.81 -29.56 16.39
C ASN A 38 4.33 -29.57 16.82
N ILE A 39 4.05 -29.62 18.13
CA ILE A 39 2.68 -29.49 18.66
C ILE A 39 2.12 -28.09 18.34
N LYS A 40 2.90 -27.03 18.59
CA LYS A 40 2.50 -25.65 18.26
C LYS A 40 2.21 -25.50 16.76
N LEU A 41 3.06 -26.05 15.90
CA LEU A 41 2.89 -26.01 14.45
C LEU A 41 1.59 -26.71 14.01
N ARG A 42 1.23 -27.84 14.63
CA ARG A 42 -0.03 -28.54 14.37
C ARG A 42 -1.24 -27.67 14.77
N CYS A 43 -1.19 -26.99 15.92
CA CYS A 43 -2.24 -26.07 16.34
C CYS A 43 -2.43 -24.92 15.34
N ILE A 44 -1.34 -24.30 14.90
CA ILE A 44 -1.38 -23.21 13.91
C ILE A 44 -2.01 -23.69 12.60
N LYS A 45 -1.61 -24.87 12.12
CA LYS A 45 -2.19 -25.46 10.89
C LYS A 45 -3.70 -25.68 11.00
N ALA A 46 -4.19 -26.12 12.16
CA ALA A 46 -5.63 -26.27 12.40
C ALA A 46 -6.35 -24.92 12.35
N THR A 47 -5.78 -23.87 12.96
CA THR A 47 -6.35 -22.52 12.92
C THR A 47 -6.40 -21.94 11.51
N ILE A 48 -5.36 -22.15 10.69
CA ILE A 48 -5.35 -21.73 9.28
C ILE A 48 -6.50 -22.38 8.52
N LEU A 49 -6.70 -23.69 8.69
CA LEU A 49 -7.78 -24.42 8.04
C LEU A 49 -9.17 -23.90 8.43
N GLU A 50 -9.36 -23.53 9.70
CA GLU A 50 -10.60 -22.88 10.15
C GLU A 50 -10.83 -21.52 9.48
N ILE A 51 -9.79 -20.69 9.37
CA ILE A 51 -9.85 -19.38 8.73
C ILE A 51 -10.19 -19.54 7.25
N GLU A 52 -9.54 -20.46 6.55
CA GLU A 52 -9.82 -20.77 5.14
C GLU A 52 -11.28 -21.21 4.94
N THR A 53 -11.79 -22.05 5.85
CA THR A 53 -13.18 -22.49 5.83
C THR A 53 -14.16 -21.32 6.05
N ARG A 54 -13.85 -20.39 6.97
CA ARG A 54 -14.66 -19.17 7.19
C ARG A 54 -14.62 -18.26 5.97
N ASN A 55 -13.45 -18.06 5.36
CA ASN A 55 -13.28 -17.26 4.16
C ASN A 55 -14.07 -17.84 2.97
N ALA A 56 -14.08 -19.16 2.81
CA ALA A 56 -14.87 -19.84 1.79
C ALA A 56 -16.38 -19.59 1.95
N LYS A 57 -16.88 -19.48 3.19
CA LYS A 57 -18.29 -19.15 3.50
C LYS A 57 -18.62 -17.67 3.28
N LEU A 58 -17.68 -16.76 3.57
CA LEU A 58 -17.89 -15.31 3.41
C LEU A 58 -17.85 -14.87 1.94
N LYS A 59 -17.05 -15.54 1.11
CA LYS A 59 -16.89 -15.23 -0.31
C LYS A 59 -18.23 -15.14 -1.09
N PRO A 60 -19.14 -16.14 -1.04
CA PRO A 60 -20.42 -16.05 -1.74
C PRO A 60 -21.35 -14.96 -1.19
N ILE A 61 -21.29 -14.68 0.12
CA ILE A 61 -22.08 -13.61 0.74
C ILE A 61 -21.63 -12.25 0.16
N ILE A 62 -20.33 -12.00 0.11
CA ILE A 62 -19.77 -10.79 -0.51
C ILE A 62 -20.19 -10.69 -1.97
N GLU A 63 -20.08 -11.78 -2.74
CA GLU A 63 -20.50 -11.82 -4.14
C GLU A 63 -21.99 -11.49 -4.32
N GLU A 64 -22.87 -11.99 -3.46
CA GLU A 64 -24.30 -11.69 -3.49
C GLU A 64 -24.59 -10.20 -3.18
N PHE A 65 -23.95 -9.65 -2.15
CA PHE A 65 -24.05 -8.22 -1.83
C PHE A 65 -23.57 -7.35 -2.98
N THR A 66 -22.49 -7.75 -3.66
CA THR A 66 -21.96 -6.99 -4.81
C THR A 66 -22.90 -7.05 -6.01
N LYS A 67 -23.51 -8.20 -6.32
CA LYS A 67 -24.52 -8.32 -7.38
C LYS A 67 -25.77 -7.49 -7.10
N LYS A 68 -26.22 -7.43 -5.84
CA LYS A 68 -27.32 -6.55 -5.42
C LYS A 68 -26.97 -5.07 -5.62
N SER A 69 -25.71 -4.69 -5.39
CA SER A 69 -25.23 -3.32 -5.63
C SER A 69 -25.05 -2.97 -7.11
N GLU A 70 -24.76 -3.96 -7.98
CA GLU A 70 -24.57 -3.77 -9.42
C GLU A 70 -25.89 -3.77 -10.22
N SER A 71 -26.92 -4.48 -9.74
CA SER A 71 -28.29 -4.42 -10.28
C SER A 71 -28.95 -3.03 -10.06
N SER A 72 -28.45 -2.28 -9.10
CA SER A 72 -28.72 -0.85 -8.96
C SER A 72 -27.98 -0.07 -10.06
N HIS A 73 -28.76 0.44 -11.01
CA HIS A 73 -28.54 1.43 -12.07
C HIS A 73 -27.39 2.48 -11.90
N LEU A 74 -26.16 2.07 -11.62
CA LEU A 74 -25.05 2.98 -11.28
C LEU A 74 -23.95 3.01 -12.34
N VAL A 75 -23.62 1.89 -12.99
CA VAL A 75 -22.42 1.82 -13.85
C VAL A 75 -22.45 2.78 -15.06
N SER A 76 -23.60 3.05 -15.67
CA SER A 76 -23.71 4.01 -16.79
C SER A 76 -23.76 5.48 -16.36
N THR A 77 -24.13 5.75 -15.11
CA THR A 77 -24.29 7.11 -14.58
C THR A 77 -22.96 7.66 -14.04
N PHE A 78 -22.04 6.81 -13.55
CA PHE A 78 -20.78 7.24 -12.95
C PHE A 78 -19.73 7.75 -13.96
N GLY A 79 -19.63 7.18 -15.18
CA GLY A 79 -18.72 7.70 -16.22
C GLY A 79 -19.06 9.13 -16.66
N LYS A 80 -20.36 9.46 -16.76
CA LYS A 80 -20.84 10.83 -17.03
C LYS A 80 -20.70 11.76 -15.82
N LYS A 81 -20.82 11.24 -14.59
CA LYS A 81 -20.67 12.01 -13.34
C LYS A 81 -19.21 12.38 -13.05
N ASN A 82 -18.24 11.51 -13.34
CA ASN A 82 -16.82 11.81 -13.12
C ASN A 82 -16.32 12.94 -14.02
N ARG A 83 -16.75 12.99 -15.29
CA ARG A 83 -16.43 14.13 -16.17
C ARG A 83 -17.01 15.44 -15.64
N LYS A 84 -18.26 15.43 -15.13
CA LYS A 84 -18.86 16.62 -14.49
C LYS A 84 -18.10 17.08 -13.26
N PHE A 85 -17.66 16.14 -12.41
CA PHE A 85 -16.87 16.45 -11.23
C PHE A 85 -15.49 17.02 -11.60
N GLN A 86 -14.82 16.42 -12.59
CA GLN A 86 -13.56 16.92 -13.12
C GLN A 86 -13.70 18.34 -13.68
N THR A 87 -14.69 18.59 -14.53
CA THR A 87 -14.97 19.93 -15.06
C THR A 87 -15.21 20.94 -13.93
N LYS A 88 -15.99 20.57 -12.91
CA LYS A 88 -16.23 21.44 -11.75
C LYS A 88 -14.94 21.77 -10.98
N CYS A 89 -14.05 20.80 -10.80
CA CYS A 89 -12.76 21.03 -10.13
C CYS A 89 -11.87 21.98 -10.95
N ILE A 90 -11.83 21.79 -12.27
CA ILE A 90 -11.05 22.65 -13.18
C ILE A 90 -11.57 24.09 -13.12
N GLN A 91 -12.89 24.28 -13.23
CA GLN A 91 -13.52 25.61 -13.17
C GLN A 91 -13.20 26.35 -11.86
N ILE A 92 -13.35 25.70 -10.71
CA ILE A 92 -13.05 26.32 -9.42
C ILE A 92 -11.57 26.69 -9.32
N ALA A 93 -10.67 25.82 -9.78
CA ALA A 93 -9.24 26.11 -9.76
C ALA A 93 -8.87 27.28 -10.70
N GLU A 94 -9.46 27.32 -11.89
CA GLU A 94 -9.31 28.39 -12.88
C GLU A 94 -9.77 29.74 -12.32
N GLU A 95 -10.95 29.80 -11.70
CA GLU A 95 -11.48 31.02 -11.06
C GLU A 95 -10.55 31.55 -9.95
N ILE A 96 -9.98 30.66 -9.13
CA ILE A 96 -9.13 31.04 -7.98
C ILE A 96 -7.72 31.46 -8.40
N LEU A 97 -7.16 30.79 -9.41
CA LEU A 97 -5.82 31.09 -9.90
C LEU A 97 -5.81 32.24 -10.91
N ASN A 98 -6.95 32.48 -11.58
CA ASN A 98 -7.14 33.52 -12.58
C ASN A 98 -6.02 33.49 -13.63
N GLU A 99 -5.80 32.30 -14.19
CA GLU A 99 -4.73 31.98 -15.12
C GLU A 99 -5.23 31.02 -16.19
N GLU A 100 -4.73 31.17 -17.41
CA GLU A 100 -4.91 30.16 -18.46
C GLU A 100 -4.32 28.80 -18.03
N LEU A 101 -5.02 27.73 -18.39
CA LEU A 101 -4.64 26.37 -18.03
C LEU A 101 -4.61 25.45 -19.26
N ILE A 102 -3.78 24.42 -19.19
CA ILE A 102 -3.71 23.37 -20.20
C ILE A 102 -4.50 22.16 -19.71
N ILE A 103 -5.58 21.81 -20.40
CA ILE A 103 -6.42 20.63 -20.10
C ILE A 103 -5.75 19.38 -20.68
N GLU A 104 -5.83 18.25 -19.97
CA GLU A 104 -5.31 16.94 -20.43
C GLU A 104 -3.82 17.03 -20.86
N TYR A 105 -3.02 17.73 -20.05
CA TYR A 105 -1.63 18.02 -20.39
C TYR A 105 -0.73 16.78 -20.27
N ARG A 106 -0.02 16.42 -21.35
CA ARG A 106 0.93 15.31 -21.44
C ARG A 106 2.36 15.79 -21.70
N PRO A 107 3.04 16.38 -20.70
CA PRO A 107 4.40 16.83 -20.90
C PRO A 107 5.36 15.65 -21.17
N PRO A 108 6.40 15.83 -22.01
CA PRO A 108 7.42 14.80 -22.23
C PRO A 108 8.07 14.30 -20.95
N PHE A 109 8.31 15.18 -19.96
CA PHE A 109 8.90 14.81 -18.67
C PHE A 109 8.01 13.88 -17.82
N LEU A 110 6.71 13.80 -18.12
CA LEU A 110 5.78 12.91 -17.43
C LEU A 110 5.82 11.48 -17.98
N ASN A 111 6.68 11.18 -18.97
CA ASN A 111 6.93 9.83 -19.48
C ASN A 111 5.64 9.08 -19.89
N GLY A 112 4.76 9.76 -20.64
CA GLY A 112 3.49 9.20 -21.12
C GLY A 112 2.34 9.23 -20.10
N LEU A 113 2.51 9.89 -18.96
CA LEU A 113 1.43 10.24 -18.04
C LEU A 113 0.75 11.55 -18.46
N GLU A 114 -0.41 11.85 -17.87
CA GLU A 114 -1.23 13.03 -18.15
C GLU A 114 -1.67 13.70 -16.85
N PHE A 115 -1.84 15.03 -16.86
CA PHE A 115 -2.58 15.77 -15.84
C PHE A 115 -3.97 16.16 -16.35
N ASN A 116 -4.97 16.19 -15.47
CA ASN A 116 -6.30 16.67 -15.85
C ASN A 116 -6.28 18.16 -16.26
N ALA A 117 -5.52 18.98 -15.53
CA ALA A 117 -5.28 20.38 -15.86
C ALA A 117 -3.91 20.84 -15.32
N PHE A 118 -3.29 21.81 -15.97
CA PHE A 118 -2.00 22.38 -15.58
C PHE A 118 -1.99 23.91 -15.69
N PHE A 119 -1.58 24.56 -14.61
CA PHE A 119 -1.43 26.01 -14.48
C PHE A 119 0.07 26.35 -14.51
N GLN A 120 0.51 26.93 -15.63
CA GLN A 120 1.93 27.03 -15.96
C GLN A 120 2.67 28.07 -15.09
N LYS A 121 2.05 29.21 -14.81
CA LYS A 121 2.62 30.31 -14.02
C LYS A 121 2.88 29.89 -12.58
N TYR A 122 1.93 29.18 -11.97
CA TYR A 122 2.08 28.71 -10.59
C TYR A 122 2.75 27.34 -10.47
N GLN A 123 3.06 26.68 -11.59
CA GLN A 123 3.55 25.30 -11.62
C GLN A 123 2.64 24.35 -10.82
N ILE A 124 1.32 24.48 -11.00
CA ILE A 124 0.32 23.65 -10.31
C ILE A 124 -0.28 22.66 -11.32
N ALA A 125 -0.25 21.38 -10.98
CA ALA A 125 -0.95 20.33 -11.72
C ALA A 125 -2.19 19.89 -10.93
N LEU A 126 -3.39 19.96 -11.51
CA LEU A 126 -4.63 19.45 -10.94
C LEU A 126 -4.89 18.02 -11.42
N GLU A 127 -5.14 17.12 -10.48
CA GLU A 127 -5.49 15.73 -10.73
C GLU A 127 -6.77 15.33 -9.97
N VAL A 128 -7.77 14.81 -10.69
CA VAL A 128 -9.04 14.39 -10.11
C VAL A 128 -9.03 12.87 -9.95
N GLN A 129 -9.01 12.43 -8.69
CA GLN A 129 -8.85 11.03 -8.31
C GLN A 129 -10.20 10.32 -8.17
N GLY A 130 -10.41 9.28 -8.96
CA GLY A 130 -11.60 8.43 -8.90
C GLY A 130 -11.56 7.40 -7.76
N SER A 131 -12.70 6.77 -7.47
CA SER A 131 -12.81 5.68 -6.48
C SER A 131 -11.90 4.48 -6.77
N GLN A 132 -11.55 4.30 -8.04
CA GLN A 132 -10.68 3.23 -8.55
C GLN A 132 -9.26 3.28 -7.98
N HIS A 133 -8.80 4.43 -7.47
CA HIS A 133 -7.47 4.60 -6.89
C HIS A 133 -7.38 4.16 -5.40
N ARG A 134 -8.51 3.91 -4.72
CA ARG A 134 -8.55 3.56 -3.29
C ARG A 134 -9.06 2.15 -2.98
N PHE A 135 -9.99 1.63 -3.78
CA PHE A 135 -10.70 0.41 -3.41
C PHE A 135 -10.31 -0.76 -4.33
N HIS A 136 -9.79 -1.83 -3.73
CA HIS A 136 -9.90 -3.16 -4.31
C HIS A 136 -11.36 -3.63 -4.09
N ASN A 137 -12.00 -4.16 -5.13
CA ASN A 137 -13.43 -4.53 -5.24
C ASN A 137 -14.42 -3.35 -5.44
N THR A 138 -15.30 -3.33 -6.45
CA THR A 138 -15.83 -4.36 -7.36
C THR A 138 -16.08 -3.77 -8.77
N GLY A 139 -15.94 -4.60 -9.81
CA GLY A 139 -16.30 -4.28 -11.21
C GLY A 139 -15.16 -3.79 -12.13
N TRP A 140 -14.17 -3.05 -11.62
CA TRP A 140 -13.15 -2.39 -12.47
C TRP A 140 -11.85 -3.20 -12.62
N TYR A 141 -11.35 -3.81 -11.54
CA TYR A 141 -10.14 -4.62 -11.56
C TYR A 141 -10.35 -5.89 -10.73
N LYS A 142 -10.26 -7.06 -11.37
CA LYS A 142 -10.33 -8.39 -10.73
C LYS A 142 -8.99 -8.83 -10.12
N ASP A 143 -7.93 -8.04 -10.32
CA ASP A 143 -6.54 -8.45 -10.11
C ASP A 143 -5.82 -7.43 -9.23
N VAL A 144 -5.22 -7.90 -8.13
CA VAL A 144 -4.45 -7.12 -7.16
C VAL A 144 -3.28 -6.39 -7.85
N LYS A 145 -2.70 -7.02 -8.88
CA LYS A 145 -1.58 -6.44 -9.64
C LYS A 145 -1.94 -5.11 -10.30
N LYS A 146 -3.17 -4.98 -10.81
CA LYS A 146 -3.63 -3.74 -11.45
C LYS A 146 -3.83 -2.60 -10.47
N LEU A 147 -4.22 -2.89 -9.23
CA LEU A 147 -4.27 -1.87 -8.18
C LEU A 147 -2.86 -1.40 -7.82
N GLU A 148 -1.93 -2.34 -7.67
CA GLU A 148 -0.52 -2.01 -7.42
C GLU A 148 0.07 -1.16 -8.56
N ASP A 149 -0.24 -1.48 -9.83
CA ASP A 149 0.17 -0.67 -10.98
C ASP A 149 -0.39 0.77 -10.91
N ILE A 150 -1.65 0.96 -10.50
CA ILE A 150 -2.25 2.30 -10.34
C ILE A 150 -1.57 3.07 -9.21
N VAL A 151 -1.37 2.43 -8.05
CA VAL A 151 -0.70 3.05 -6.90
C VAL A 151 0.73 3.44 -7.26
N ASN A 152 1.46 2.57 -7.97
CA ASN A 152 2.80 2.84 -8.45
C ASN A 152 2.82 3.97 -9.50
N ARG A 153 1.81 4.02 -10.38
CA ARG A 153 1.64 5.10 -11.36
C ARG A 153 1.41 6.45 -10.68
N ASP A 154 0.54 6.52 -9.68
CA ASP A 154 0.27 7.74 -8.91
C ASP A 154 1.49 8.18 -8.11
N ARG A 155 2.18 7.22 -7.46
CA ARG A 155 3.44 7.48 -6.75
C ARG A 155 4.49 8.04 -7.69
N ARG A 156 4.67 7.43 -8.86
CA ARG A 156 5.61 7.91 -9.89
C ARG A 156 5.26 9.33 -10.34
N LYS A 157 3.98 9.62 -10.56
CA LYS A 157 3.51 10.96 -10.92
C LYS A 157 3.87 11.99 -9.84
N ARG A 158 3.63 11.67 -8.56
CA ARG A 158 4.03 12.52 -7.42
C ARG A 158 5.53 12.80 -7.39
N CYS A 159 6.37 11.77 -7.54
CA CYS A 159 7.82 11.93 -7.56
C CYS A 159 8.27 12.83 -8.71
N ILE A 160 7.78 12.59 -9.93
CA ILE A 160 8.13 13.43 -11.09
C ILE A 160 7.72 14.89 -10.86
N CYS A 161 6.53 15.14 -10.30
CA CYS A 161 6.11 16.50 -9.97
C CYS A 161 7.06 17.17 -8.97
N GLN A 162 7.42 16.47 -7.89
CA GLN A 162 8.35 16.98 -6.88
C GLN A 162 9.71 17.32 -7.48
N ASP A 163 10.27 16.43 -8.30
CA ASP A 163 11.59 16.63 -8.94
C ASP A 163 11.59 17.81 -9.92
N ASN A 164 10.43 18.17 -10.47
CA ASN A 164 10.28 19.29 -11.41
C ASN A 164 9.74 20.57 -10.76
N GLY A 165 9.61 20.62 -9.42
CA GLY A 165 9.09 21.79 -8.72
C GLY A 165 7.60 22.07 -8.99
N ILE A 166 6.84 21.03 -9.37
CA ILE A 166 5.40 21.12 -9.68
C ILE A 166 4.60 20.77 -8.42
N PHE A 167 3.70 21.65 -8.02
CA PHE A 167 2.73 21.39 -6.98
C PHE A 167 1.59 20.52 -7.52
N LEU A 168 1.62 19.22 -7.21
CA LEU A 168 0.54 18.30 -7.58
C LEU A 168 -0.65 18.42 -6.61
N PHE A 169 -1.80 18.75 -7.17
CA PHE A 169 -3.03 19.07 -6.49
C PHE A 169 -4.10 17.98 -6.76
N GLU A 170 -4.26 17.04 -5.82
CA GLU A 170 -5.11 15.84 -6.01
C GLU A 170 -6.49 15.95 -5.35
N VAL A 171 -7.57 16.11 -6.10
CA VAL A 171 -8.94 16.19 -5.56
C VAL A 171 -9.65 14.85 -5.69
N TRP A 172 -10.14 14.29 -4.59
CA TRP A 172 -10.88 13.03 -4.58
C TRP A 172 -12.35 13.23 -4.94
N TYR A 173 -12.94 12.27 -5.66
CA TYR A 173 -14.35 12.30 -6.10
C TYR A 173 -15.40 12.46 -4.97
N ASN A 174 -15.03 12.13 -3.72
CA ASN A 174 -15.89 12.23 -2.55
C ASN A 174 -15.61 13.48 -1.70
N GLU A 175 -14.65 14.32 -2.10
CA GLU A 175 -14.41 15.62 -1.47
C GLU A 175 -15.38 16.68 -2.00
N ASN A 176 -15.62 17.72 -1.20
CA ASN A 176 -16.31 18.91 -1.71
C ASN A 176 -15.28 19.86 -2.37
N PRO A 177 -15.27 20.00 -3.70
CA PRO A 177 -14.26 20.78 -4.40
C PRO A 177 -14.33 22.28 -4.06
N GLU A 178 -15.52 22.80 -3.70
CA GLU A 178 -15.70 24.21 -3.30
C GLU A 178 -15.00 24.54 -1.98
N LYS A 179 -14.67 23.54 -1.16
CA LYS A 179 -13.92 23.72 0.08
C LYS A 179 -12.45 23.34 -0.11
N VAL A 180 -12.22 22.15 -0.65
CA VAL A 180 -10.89 21.55 -0.72
C VAL A 180 -9.96 22.30 -1.67
N ILE A 181 -10.47 22.83 -2.78
CA ILE A 181 -9.65 23.56 -3.76
C ILE A 181 -9.17 24.90 -3.20
N PRO A 182 -10.04 25.81 -2.70
CA PRO A 182 -9.58 27.05 -2.09
C PRO A 182 -8.61 26.82 -0.93
N GLU A 183 -8.92 25.92 0.01
CA GLU A 183 -8.09 25.70 1.20
C GLU A 183 -6.65 25.30 0.86
N ARG A 184 -6.49 24.43 -0.14
CA ARG A 184 -5.18 23.90 -0.51
C ARG A 184 -4.41 24.86 -1.43
N ILE A 185 -5.07 25.57 -2.33
CA ILE A 185 -4.43 26.66 -3.09
C ILE A 185 -3.94 27.75 -2.12
N GLN A 186 -4.73 28.09 -1.11
CA GLN A 186 -4.32 29.07 -0.10
C GLN A 186 -3.07 28.59 0.66
N LYS A 187 -3.00 27.33 1.07
CA LYS A 187 -1.81 26.76 1.71
C LYS A 187 -0.56 26.86 0.83
N ILE A 188 -0.68 26.65 -0.48
CA ILE A 188 0.45 26.81 -1.42
C ILE A 188 0.87 28.28 -1.48
N LYS A 189 -0.09 29.21 -1.64
CA LYS A 189 0.19 30.66 -1.63
C LYS A 189 0.88 31.09 -0.34
N ASP A 190 0.42 30.61 0.81
CA ASP A 190 1.00 30.91 2.12
C ASP A 190 2.42 30.38 2.24
N PHE A 191 2.67 29.14 1.80
CA PHE A 191 3.99 28.53 1.78
C PHE A 191 4.96 29.32 0.89
N VAL A 192 4.54 29.67 -0.32
CA VAL A 192 5.34 30.46 -1.26
C VAL A 192 5.66 31.83 -0.68
N ASN A 193 4.67 32.52 -0.10
CA ASN A 193 4.88 33.82 0.54
C ASN A 193 5.84 33.75 1.75
N GLN A 194 5.77 32.67 2.54
CA GLN A 194 6.71 32.44 3.64
C GLN A 194 8.12 32.19 3.13
N ALA A 195 8.28 31.39 2.08
CA ALA A 195 9.58 31.14 1.47
C ALA A 195 10.21 32.45 0.96
N PHE A 196 9.46 33.29 0.23
CA PHE A 196 9.97 34.59 -0.24
C PHE A 196 10.44 35.50 0.91
N LYS A 197 9.67 35.58 2.01
CA LYS A 197 10.08 36.35 3.20
C LYS A 197 11.38 35.88 3.86
N VAL A 198 11.78 34.62 3.65
CA VAL A 198 13.03 34.06 4.18
C VAL A 198 14.22 34.39 3.27
N PHE A 199 13.97 34.62 1.97
CA PHE A 199 15.00 34.92 0.97
C PHE A 199 15.18 36.42 0.67
N ASP A 200 14.28 37.29 1.16
CA ASP A 200 14.49 38.73 1.21
C ASP A 200 15.53 39.07 2.31
N LEU A 201 16.82 38.90 1.98
CA LEU A 201 18.00 39.39 2.71
C LEU A 201 18.60 40.60 1.98
#